data_AF-D1P7M2-F1
#
_entry.id   AF-D1P7M2-F1
#
_cell.length_a   1.000
_cell.length_b   1.000
_cell.length_c   1.000
_cell.angle_alpha   90.00
_cell.angle_beta   90.00
_cell.angle_gamma   90.00
#
_symmetry.space_group_name_H-M   'P 1'
#
loop_
_entity.id
_entity.type
_entity.pdbx_description
1 polymer ?
#
loop_
_entity_poly.entity_id
_entity_poly.type
_entity_poly.pdbx_seq_one_letter_code
_entity_poly.pdbx_strand_id
1 'polypeptide(L)'
;MQHRKPNDVDKIREALKSSKGPGNFRNLFLYAPGGKKDGIQTIPLSEAAAKDEFLNIKNVSRDDMLAAHRVPPQIMGIIPENVGGFGDVEKAAKVFVRNELIPLQSKMMQLNDWFGAEIVKFDKYSLDLDNDD
;
A
#
# COMPACT_ATOMS: atom_id res chain seq x y z
N MET A 1 -12.78 -45.67 -28.88
CA MET A 1 -11.77 -44.59 -28.92
C MET A 1 -12.14 -43.65 -30.06
N GLN A 2 -12.76 -42.50 -29.77
CA GLN A 2 -13.23 -41.57 -30.81
C GLN A 2 -12.31 -40.36 -30.86
N HIS A 3 -11.73 -40.12 -32.04
CA HIS A 3 -10.79 -39.05 -32.34
C HIS A 3 -11.40 -37.68 -31.98
N ARG A 4 -10.80 -36.95 -31.03
CA ARG A 4 -11.02 -35.50 -30.93
C ARG A 4 -10.47 -34.89 -32.21
N LYS A 5 -11.34 -34.28 -33.02
CA LYS A 5 -10.88 -33.55 -34.20
C LYS A 5 -10.13 -32.30 -33.71
N PRO A 6 -8.92 -32.00 -34.21
CA PRO A 6 -8.15 -30.80 -33.86
C PRO A 6 -9.00 -29.51 -33.94
N ASN A 7 -9.96 -29.49 -34.87
CA ASN A 7 -10.88 -28.41 -35.15
C ASN A 7 -11.72 -27.91 -33.94
N ASP A 8 -12.09 -28.78 -33.00
CA ASP A 8 -12.96 -28.36 -31.89
C ASP A 8 -12.16 -27.60 -30.81
N VAL A 9 -10.90 -27.98 -30.62
CA VAL A 9 -9.97 -27.27 -29.72
C VAL A 9 -9.64 -25.90 -30.29
N ASP A 10 -9.46 -25.80 -31.60
CA ASP A 10 -9.15 -24.54 -32.26
C ASP A 10 -10.35 -23.58 -32.24
N LYS A 11 -11.59 -24.08 -32.38
CA LYS A 11 -12.80 -23.27 -32.21
C LYS A 11 -12.98 -22.74 -30.79
N ILE A 12 -12.70 -23.55 -29.77
CA ILE A 12 -12.74 -23.10 -28.36
C ILE A 12 -11.66 -22.05 -28.11
N ARG A 13 -10.46 -22.25 -28.66
CA ARG A 13 -9.34 -21.31 -28.56
C ARG A 13 -9.64 -19.99 -29.26
N GLU A 14 -10.31 -20.02 -30.41
CA GLU A 14 -10.74 -18.83 -31.14
C GLU A 14 -11.82 -18.07 -30.38
N ALA A 15 -12.84 -18.76 -29.86
CA ALA A 15 -13.87 -18.17 -29.01
C ALA A 15 -13.29 -17.50 -27.75
N LEU A 16 -12.29 -18.12 -27.11
CA LEU A 16 -11.56 -17.56 -25.96
C LEU A 16 -10.68 -16.35 -26.33
N LYS A 17 -10.15 -16.30 -27.55
CA LYS A 17 -9.37 -15.14 -28.04
C LYS A 17 -10.29 -13.96 -28.36
N SER A 18 -11.47 -14.23 -28.95
CA SER A 18 -12.47 -13.21 -29.26
C SER A 18 -13.22 -12.68 -28.03
N SER A 19 -13.17 -13.39 -26.89
CA SER A 19 -13.88 -13.02 -25.67
C SER A 19 -13.09 -12.09 -24.73
N LYS A 20 -11.94 -11.54 -25.15
CA LYS A 20 -11.14 -10.61 -24.33
C LYS A 20 -11.81 -9.22 -24.25
N GLY A 21 -12.76 -9.06 -23.34
CA GLY A 21 -13.37 -7.77 -22.96
C GLY A 21 -14.16 -7.87 -21.65
N PRO A 22 -14.32 -6.78 -20.87
CA PRO A 22 -15.07 -6.79 -19.61
C PRO A 22 -16.52 -7.26 -19.85
N GLY A 23 -16.92 -8.38 -19.25
CA GLY A 23 -18.28 -8.94 -19.34
C GLY A 23 -18.47 -10.16 -20.26
N ASN A 24 -17.46 -10.57 -21.03
CA ASN A 24 -17.64 -11.61 -22.08
C ASN A 24 -17.50 -13.08 -21.63
N PHE A 25 -17.21 -13.35 -20.35
CA PHE A 25 -17.10 -14.72 -19.81
C PHE A 25 -18.40 -15.30 -19.25
N ARG A 26 -19.53 -14.56 -19.32
CA ARG A 26 -20.80 -15.03 -18.73
C ARG A 26 -21.49 -16.13 -19.55
N ASN A 27 -21.14 -16.32 -20.83
CA ASN A 27 -21.87 -17.21 -21.74
C ASN A 27 -21.07 -18.43 -22.26
N LEU A 28 -19.97 -18.82 -21.61
CA LEU A 28 -19.26 -20.05 -22.01
C LEU A 28 -19.91 -21.28 -21.36
N PHE A 29 -20.93 -21.83 -22.01
CA PHE A 29 -21.52 -23.13 -21.63
C PHE A 29 -20.75 -24.26 -22.32
N LEU A 30 -19.91 -25.00 -21.59
CA LEU A 30 -19.13 -26.12 -22.14
C LEU A 30 -19.84 -27.45 -21.82
N TYR A 31 -20.46 -28.08 -22.82
CA TYR A 31 -21.07 -29.40 -22.68
C TYR A 31 -20.07 -30.51 -23.06
N ALA A 32 -19.66 -31.32 -22.08
CA ALA A 32 -18.77 -32.46 -22.27
C ALA A 32 -19.53 -33.79 -22.02
N PRO A 33 -20.08 -34.44 -23.06
CA PRO A 33 -20.83 -35.69 -22.87
C PRO A 33 -19.88 -36.80 -22.40
N GLY A 34 -20.09 -37.29 -21.18
CA GLY A 34 -19.28 -38.34 -20.54
C GLY A 34 -18.00 -37.87 -19.83
N GLY A 35 -17.82 -36.57 -19.59
CA GLY A 35 -16.62 -36.01 -18.97
C GLY A 35 -16.45 -36.42 -17.49
N LYS A 36 -15.32 -37.05 -17.16
CA LYS A 36 -14.88 -37.18 -15.75
C LYS A 36 -14.70 -35.79 -15.16
N LYS A 37 -14.99 -35.65 -13.85
CA LYS A 37 -15.02 -34.39 -13.08
C LYS A 37 -13.74 -33.54 -13.22
N ASP A 38 -12.62 -34.15 -13.59
CA ASP A 38 -11.30 -33.50 -13.77
C ASP A 38 -11.05 -32.91 -15.17
N GLY A 39 -12.00 -33.00 -16.11
CA GLY A 39 -11.79 -32.62 -17.52
C GLY A 39 -11.88 -31.12 -17.84
N ILE A 40 -12.37 -30.30 -16.91
CA ILE A 40 -12.49 -28.85 -17.07
C ILE A 40 -11.82 -28.19 -15.86
N GLN A 41 -10.60 -27.71 -16.06
CA GLN A 41 -9.84 -26.99 -15.05
C GLN A 41 -9.77 -25.52 -15.46
N THR A 42 -10.42 -24.65 -14.70
CA THR A 42 -10.29 -23.21 -14.87
C THR A 42 -8.91 -22.82 -14.35
N ILE A 43 -7.98 -22.51 -15.25
CA ILE A 43 -6.71 -21.88 -14.86
C ILE A 43 -7.02 -20.41 -14.59
N PRO A 44 -6.94 -19.92 -13.35
CA PRO A 44 -7.13 -18.50 -13.08
C PRO A 44 -6.03 -17.73 -13.82
N LEU A 45 -6.44 -16.90 -14.79
CA LEU A 45 -5.55 -15.88 -15.35
C LEU A 45 -5.24 -14.90 -14.22
N SER A 46 -3.97 -14.52 -14.11
CA SER A 46 -3.26 -13.92 -12.97
C SER A 46 -3.87 -12.68 -12.29
N GLU A 47 -5.06 -12.25 -12.66
CA GLU A 47 -5.72 -11.01 -12.21
C GLU A 47 -6.25 -11.08 -10.77
N ALA A 48 -6.62 -12.27 -10.27
CA ALA A 48 -7.07 -12.43 -8.88
C ALA A 48 -5.91 -12.46 -7.88
N ALA A 49 -4.83 -13.20 -8.18
CA ALA A 49 -3.64 -13.27 -7.34
C ALA A 49 -2.85 -11.94 -7.32
N ALA A 50 -2.82 -11.24 -8.46
CA ALA A 50 -2.13 -9.95 -8.53
C ALA A 50 -2.81 -8.87 -7.68
N LYS A 51 -4.15 -8.86 -7.55
CA LYS A 51 -4.86 -7.86 -6.71
C LYS A 51 -4.42 -7.92 -5.25
N ASP A 52 -4.23 -9.10 -4.71
CA ASP A 52 -3.77 -9.30 -3.33
C ASP A 52 -2.29 -8.87 -3.18
N GLU A 53 -1.44 -9.18 -4.17
CA GLU A 53 -0.06 -8.69 -4.21
C GLU A 53 0.01 -7.16 -4.30
N PHE A 54 -0.85 -6.51 -5.08
CA PHE A 54 -0.88 -5.05 -5.18
C PHE A 54 -1.23 -4.36 -3.87
N LEU A 55 -2.20 -4.90 -3.11
CA LEU A 55 -2.56 -4.38 -1.79
C LEU A 55 -1.41 -4.56 -0.79
N ASN A 56 -0.75 -5.73 -0.82
CA ASN A 56 0.41 -5.99 0.03
C ASN A 56 1.59 -5.07 -0.28
N ILE A 57 1.91 -4.85 -1.56
CA ILE A 57 2.97 -3.93 -2.00
C ILE A 57 2.69 -2.51 -1.50
N LYS A 58 1.44 -2.05 -1.60
CA LYS A 58 1.06 -0.70 -1.13
C LYS A 58 1.27 -0.55 0.38
N ASN A 59 0.90 -1.56 1.16
CA ASN A 59 1.06 -1.54 2.61
C ASN A 59 2.54 -1.58 3.02
N VAL A 60 3.33 -2.46 2.41
CA VAL A 60 4.79 -2.51 2.65
C VAL A 60 5.45 -1.18 2.26
N SER A 61 5.09 -0.61 1.11
CA SER A 61 5.65 0.67 0.66
C SER A 61 5.31 1.82 1.62
N ARG A 62 4.09 1.83 2.17
CA ARG A 62 3.68 2.79 3.21
C ARG A 62 4.54 2.64 4.45
N ASP A 63 4.72 1.41 4.94
CA ASP A 63 5.51 1.15 6.14
C ASP A 63 7.00 1.49 5.94
N ASP A 64 7.55 1.24 4.75
CA ASP A 64 8.91 1.63 4.39
C ASP A 64 9.08 3.16 4.37
N MET A 65 8.11 3.90 3.83
CA MET A 65 8.12 5.36 3.88
C MET A 65 8.03 5.90 5.32
N LEU A 66 7.19 5.28 6.16
CA LEU A 66 7.05 5.63 7.58
C LEU A 66 8.37 5.42 8.34
N ALA A 67 9.03 4.28 8.11
CA ALA A 67 10.31 3.97 8.74
C ALA A 67 11.42 4.93 8.32
N ALA A 68 11.44 5.33 7.04
CA ALA A 68 12.45 6.26 6.51
C ALA A 68 12.32 7.66 7.12
N HIS A 69 11.08 8.18 7.25
CA HIS A 69 10.87 9.52 7.78
C HIS A 69 10.94 9.60 9.31
N ARG A 70 10.76 8.48 10.04
CA ARG A 70 10.75 8.42 11.51
C ARG A 70 9.73 9.36 12.17
N VAL A 71 8.77 9.85 11.39
CA VAL A 71 7.65 10.68 11.88
C VAL A 71 6.51 9.74 12.28
N PRO A 72 5.83 9.95 13.42
CA PRO A 72 4.65 9.18 13.76
C PRO A 72 3.55 9.31 12.69
N PRO A 73 2.93 8.20 12.25
CA PRO A 73 1.94 8.20 11.17
C PRO A 73 0.74 9.11 11.45
N GLN A 74 0.34 9.22 12.72
CA GLN A 74 -0.76 10.09 13.15
C GLN A 74 -0.51 11.59 12.94
N ILE A 75 0.76 12.02 12.92
CA ILE A 75 1.13 13.43 12.68
C ILE A 75 1.23 13.70 11.17
N MET A 76 1.43 12.66 10.35
CA MET A 76 1.44 12.74 8.89
C MET A 76 0.04 12.70 8.25
N GLY A 77 -1.03 12.74 9.05
CA GLY A 77 -2.41 12.71 8.55
C GLY A 77 -2.82 11.37 7.93
N ILE A 78 -2.10 10.30 8.27
CA ILE A 78 -2.39 8.96 7.75
C ILE A 78 -3.62 8.40 8.47
N ILE A 79 -4.53 7.79 7.72
CA ILE A 79 -5.73 7.16 8.26
C ILE A 79 -5.37 5.74 8.76
N PRO A 80 -5.75 5.36 9.99
CA PRO A 80 -5.53 4.02 10.50
C PRO A 80 -6.42 3.00 9.77
N GLU A 81 -5.85 1.82 9.49
CA GLU A 81 -6.59 0.70 8.87
C GLU A 81 -7.25 -0.21 9.92
N ASN A 82 -6.85 -0.09 11.19
CA ASN A 82 -7.36 -0.88 12.30
C ASN A 82 -8.33 -0.08 13.19
N VAL A 83 -9.28 -0.79 13.80
CA VAL A 83 -10.31 -0.22 14.70
C VAL A 83 -9.74 0.47 15.95
N GLY A 84 -8.47 0.24 16.29
CA GLY A 84 -7.79 0.84 17.45
C GLY A 84 -7.09 2.17 17.20
N GLY A 85 -6.96 2.62 15.94
CA GLY A 85 -6.27 3.87 15.62
C GLY A 85 -4.77 3.89 15.98
N PHE A 86 -4.17 5.10 15.98
CA PHE A 86 -2.76 5.32 16.32
C PHE A 86 -2.52 5.69 17.80
N GLY A 87 -3.58 5.84 18.59
CA GLY A 87 -3.51 6.23 20.00
C GLY A 87 -3.48 7.75 20.21
N ASP A 88 -2.79 8.17 21.27
CA ASP A 88 -2.69 9.56 21.70
C ASP A 88 -1.69 10.36 20.84
N VAL A 89 -2.23 11.30 20.07
CA VAL A 89 -1.48 12.16 19.14
C VAL A 89 -0.57 13.13 19.89
N GLU A 90 -1.00 13.65 21.04
CA GLU A 90 -0.23 14.61 21.84
C GLU A 90 1.03 13.95 22.38
N LYS A 91 0.90 12.73 22.91
CA LYS A 91 2.04 11.94 23.38
C LYS A 91 3.02 11.64 22.25
N ALA A 92 2.52 11.29 21.08
CA ALA A 92 3.36 11.01 19.92
C ALA A 92 4.12 12.25 19.45
N ALA A 93 3.48 13.43 19.45
CA ALA A 93 4.12 14.70 19.12
C ALA A 93 5.22 15.03 20.12
N LYS A 94 4.96 14.89 21.43
CA LYS A 94 5.97 15.10 22.49
C LYS A 94 7.20 14.21 22.30
N VAL A 95 6.99 12.92 22.03
CA VAL A 95 8.08 11.95 21.82
C VAL A 95 8.85 12.25 20.53
N PHE A 96 8.15 12.56 19.43
CA PHE A 96 8.76 12.91 18.16
C PHE A 96 9.63 14.16 18.26
N VAL A 97 9.12 15.22 18.89
CA VAL A 97 9.87 16.46 19.07
C VAL A 97 11.12 16.22 19.90
N ARG A 98 10.98 15.49 21.01
CA ARG A 98 12.10 15.18 21.90
C ARG A 98 13.21 14.37 21.21
N ASN A 99 12.84 13.36 20.42
CA ASN A 99 13.79 12.38 19.90
C ASN A 99 14.30 12.70 18.51
N GLU A 100 13.55 13.42 17.68
CA GLU A 100 13.91 13.71 16.29
C GLU A 100 14.16 15.21 16.06
N LEU A 101 13.26 16.10 16.50
CA LEU A 101 13.40 17.54 16.23
C LEU A 101 14.47 18.24 17.08
N ILE A 102 14.49 18.05 18.40
CA ILE A 102 15.46 18.73 19.28
C ILE A 102 16.92 18.38 18.89
N PRO A 103 17.28 17.12 18.59
CA PRO A 103 18.62 16.80 18.09
C PRO A 103 18.93 17.44 16.74
N LEU A 104 17.94 17.52 15.83
CA LEU A 104 18.12 18.19 14.54
C LEU A 104 18.34 19.70 14.71
N GLN A 105 17.53 20.35 15.56
CA GLN A 105 17.69 21.76 15.95
C GLN A 105 19.08 22.00 16.55
N SER A 106 19.53 21.10 17.44
CA SER A 106 20.85 21.18 18.06
C SER A 106 21.98 21.06 17.04
N LYS A 107 21.84 20.23 16.00
CA LYS A 107 22.80 20.19 14.87
C LYS A 107 22.79 21.49 14.07
N MET A 108 21.61 22.06 13.81
CA MET A 108 21.50 23.34 13.10
C MET A 108 22.10 24.50 13.90
N MET A 109 21.98 24.49 15.23
CA MET A 109 22.56 25.49 16.11
C MET A 109 24.10 25.52 16.07
N GLN A 110 24.77 24.43 15.65
CA GLN A 110 26.23 24.42 15.46
C GLN A 110 26.70 25.43 14.40
N LEU A 111 25.80 25.88 13.52
CA LEU A 111 26.11 26.96 12.57
C LEU A 111 26.50 28.25 13.31
N ASN A 112 25.93 28.53 14.48
CA ASN A 112 26.29 29.72 15.26
C ASN A 112 27.75 29.68 15.67
N ASP A 113 28.24 28.51 16.09
CA ASP A 113 29.63 28.31 16.48
C ASP A 113 30.57 28.48 15.28
N TRP A 114 30.15 28.03 14.10
CA TRP A 114 30.94 28.16 12.87
C TRP A 114 31.08 29.61 12.41
N PHE A 115 30.03 30.42 12.56
CA PHE A 115 30.03 31.83 12.15
C PHE A 115 30.46 32.79 13.27
N GLY A 116 30.60 32.32 14.51
CA GLY A 116 30.92 33.16 15.66
C GLY A 116 29.84 34.18 16.01
N ALA A 117 28.60 33.94 15.57
CA ALA A 117 27.44 34.82 15.77
C ALA A 117 26.16 33.99 15.90
N GLU A 118 25.16 34.50 16.62
CA GLU A 118 23.85 33.85 16.73
C GLU A 118 23.06 34.06 15.42
N ILE A 119 23.09 33.07 14.53
CA ILE A 119 22.38 33.08 13.24
C ILE A 119 21.06 32.30 13.33
N VAL A 120 21.04 31.22 14.11
CA VAL A 120 19.89 30.31 14.27
C VAL A 120 19.54 30.17 15.75
N LYS A 121 18.28 30.39 16.08
CA LYS A 121 17.72 30.15 17.42
C LYS A 121 16.37 29.47 17.28
N PHE A 122 16.07 28.56 18.20
CA PHE A 122 14.77 27.89 18.28
C PHE A 122 14.11 28.22 19.60
N ASP A 123 12.80 28.45 19.55
CA ASP A 123 11.99 28.62 20.75
C ASP A 123 11.70 27.28 21.42
N LYS A 124 11.37 27.34 22.70
CA LYS A 124 10.98 26.13 23.44
C LYS A 124 9.68 25.59 22.85
N TYR A 125 9.69 24.33 22.46
CA TYR A 125 8.49 23.67 21.96
C TYR A 125 7.38 23.64 23.02
N SER A 126 6.18 24.08 22.63
CA SER A 126 4.93 23.96 23.37
C SER A 126 3.86 23.31 22.48
N LEU A 127 3.01 22.48 23.07
CA LEU A 127 1.80 21.95 22.42
C LEU A 127 0.55 22.74 22.81
N ASP A 128 0.65 23.51 23.87
CA ASP A 128 -0.42 24.38 24.31
C ASP A 128 -0.51 25.51 23.29
N LEU A 129 -1.71 25.79 22.79
CA LEU A 129 -1.96 27.09 22.17
C LEU A 129 -1.71 28.10 23.28
N ASP A 130 -0.80 29.04 23.04
CA ASP A 130 -0.66 30.21 23.90
C ASP A 130 -2.05 30.88 23.92
N ASN A 131 -2.83 30.59 24.95
CA ASN A 131 -4.03 31.34 25.28
C ASN A 131 -3.52 32.65 25.88
N ASP A 132 -3.02 33.52 25.01
CA ASP A 132 -2.84 34.93 25.31
C ASP A 132 -4.25 35.54 25.40
N ASP A 133 -4.83 35.45 26.60
CA ASP A 133 -5.82 36.42 27.11
C ASP A 133 -5.11 37.70 27.54
#